data_AF-A0A9Q1LRH6-F1
#
_entry.id   AF-A0A9Q1LRH6-F1
#
_cell.length_a   1.000
_cell.length_b   1.000
_cell.length_c   1.000
_cell.angle_alpha   90.00
_cell.angle_beta   90.00
_cell.angle_gamma   90.00
#
_symmetry.space_group_name_H-M   'P 1'
#
loop_
_entity.id
_entity.type
_entity.pdbx_description
1 polymer ?
#
loop_
_entity_poly.entity_id
_entity_poly.type
_entity_poly.pdbx_seq_one_letter_code
_entity_poly.pdbx_strand_id
1 'polypeptide(L)'
;MATSEILQTEQDLLMMSSLFDDLKGQNVKSRGIAIEKKIEFIESLAGKVSNRRSRRWLNDRLLMELVPRLNAEEIRGLFAPPPFGDDVPLSVFCMTNVGEWDKFRNIDMDKEAAIMDALEGKTSKRKSCVDNDKVAVLTAWHRVDCRTREALRRNFLPELVNNYEQCVRAFVKESDRDVLVLRVQDPFQRLLLHGVCEFYNLVSVTTSETEGSKAVKTTRIKKKKADSDPGAALLTVIYATRQSCIFCTMAKKLVKYCVVHAFTDSIQREPGSGLLTRRRER
;
A
#
# COMPACT_ATOMS: atom_id res chain seq x y z
N MET A 1 -65.36 -29.63 28.36
CA MET A 1 -66.07 -28.58 27.59
C MET A 1 -65.10 -27.48 27.15
N ALA A 2 -63.90 -27.80 26.64
CA ALA A 2 -62.85 -26.82 26.28
C ALA A 2 -62.33 -26.99 24.83
N THR A 3 -63.00 -27.82 24.04
CA THR A 3 -62.60 -28.18 22.67
C THR A 3 -63.23 -27.27 21.61
N SER A 4 -64.33 -26.58 21.93
CA SER A 4 -65.04 -25.69 21.02
C SER A 4 -64.29 -24.39 20.73
N GLU A 5 -63.64 -23.81 21.75
CA GLU A 5 -62.93 -22.53 21.63
C GLU A 5 -61.67 -22.65 20.77
N ILE A 6 -60.92 -23.76 20.89
CA ILE A 6 -59.67 -24.00 20.16
C ILE A 6 -59.93 -24.19 18.66
N LEU A 7 -60.99 -24.92 18.31
CA LEU A 7 -61.38 -25.14 16.91
C LEU A 7 -61.89 -23.84 16.26
N GLN A 8 -62.64 -23.00 16.99
CA GLN A 8 -63.01 -21.66 16.52
C GLN A 8 -61.78 -20.77 16.28
N THR A 9 -60.78 -20.83 17.15
CA THR A 9 -59.56 -20.01 16.98
C THR A 9 -58.74 -20.43 15.76
N GLU A 10 -58.69 -21.73 15.43
CA GLU A 10 -57.98 -22.21 14.24
C GLU A 10 -58.75 -21.92 12.94
N GLN A 11 -60.08 -22.04 12.96
CA GLN A 11 -60.93 -21.62 11.83
C GLN A 11 -60.81 -20.11 11.54
N ASP A 12 -60.78 -19.28 12.58
CA ASP A 12 -60.60 -17.82 12.46
C ASP A 12 -59.20 -17.47 11.91
N LEU A 13 -58.17 -18.21 12.32
CA LEU A 13 -56.80 -18.07 11.81
C LEU A 13 -56.69 -18.39 10.31
N LEU A 14 -57.38 -19.44 9.86
CA LEU A 14 -57.41 -19.85 8.45
C LEU A 14 -58.23 -18.88 7.60
N MET A 15 -59.39 -18.44 8.08
CA MET A 15 -60.21 -17.42 7.42
C MET A 15 -59.48 -16.08 7.25
N MET A 16 -58.62 -15.72 8.21
CA MET A 16 -57.85 -14.48 8.13
C MET A 16 -56.63 -14.60 7.21
N SER A 17 -56.03 -15.79 7.09
CA SER A 17 -54.94 -15.99 6.12
C SER A 17 -55.38 -15.71 4.68
N SER A 18 -56.62 -16.07 4.31
CA SER A 18 -57.14 -15.81 2.96
C SER A 18 -57.58 -14.37 2.72
N LEU A 19 -57.91 -13.61 3.77
CA LEU A 19 -58.37 -12.22 3.66
C LEU A 19 -57.23 -11.23 3.43
N PHE A 20 -55.98 -11.61 3.71
CA PHE A 20 -54.82 -10.71 3.68
C PHE A 20 -53.74 -11.06 2.64
N ASP A 21 -53.86 -12.18 1.92
CA ASP A 21 -52.90 -12.55 0.87
C ASP A 21 -53.21 -11.90 -0.50
N ASP A 22 -54.36 -11.25 -0.68
CA ASP A 22 -54.77 -10.69 -1.98
C ASP A 22 -54.88 -9.16 -1.97
N LEU A 23 -53.76 -8.45 -1.79
CA LEU A 23 -53.72 -7.00 -1.99
C LEU A 23 -52.41 -6.55 -2.66
N LYS A 24 -52.20 -7.03 -3.88
CA LYS A 24 -51.20 -6.45 -4.78
C LYS A 24 -51.77 -5.17 -5.41
N GLY A 25 -51.80 -4.06 -4.66
CA GLY A 25 -52.11 -2.74 -5.24
C GLY A 25 -52.71 -1.64 -4.36
N GLN A 26 -52.76 -1.75 -3.03
CA GLN A 26 -53.35 -0.68 -2.19
C GLN A 26 -52.34 0.33 -1.63
N ASN A 27 -52.82 1.57 -1.45
CA ASN A 27 -52.11 2.73 -0.92
C ASN A 27 -51.42 2.45 0.43
N VAL A 28 -50.20 2.96 0.61
CA VAL A 28 -49.31 2.74 1.78
C VAL A 28 -50.01 3.07 3.11
N LYS A 29 -50.90 4.07 3.13
CA LYS A 29 -51.64 4.48 4.35
C LYS A 29 -52.70 3.48 4.81
N SER A 30 -53.45 2.87 3.88
CA SER A 30 -54.45 1.84 4.22
C SER A 30 -53.81 0.54 4.72
N ARG A 31 -52.59 0.25 4.26
CA ARG A 31 -51.81 -0.91 4.69
C ARG A 31 -51.29 -0.78 6.13
N GLY A 32 -50.83 0.42 6.53
CA GLY A 32 -50.36 0.65 7.90
C GLY A 32 -51.44 0.37 8.95
N ILE A 33 -52.66 0.85 8.71
CA ILE A 33 -53.82 0.62 9.60
C ILE A 33 -54.21 -0.87 9.67
N ALA A 34 -54.08 -1.60 8.56
CA ALA A 34 -54.35 -3.04 8.54
C ALA A 34 -53.29 -3.85 9.32
N ILE A 35 -52.03 -3.40 9.31
CA ILE A 35 -50.93 -4.02 10.07
C ILE A 35 -51.08 -3.75 11.57
N GLU A 36 -51.43 -2.53 11.98
CA GLU A 36 -51.67 -2.19 13.39
C GLU A 36 -52.78 -3.04 14.01
N LYS A 37 -53.91 -3.20 13.30
CA LYS A 37 -55.03 -4.07 13.74
C LYS A 37 -54.61 -5.55 13.82
N LYS A 38 -53.71 -5.99 12.95
CA LYS A 38 -53.18 -7.35 12.93
C LYS A 38 -52.23 -7.60 14.10
N ILE A 39 -51.41 -6.62 14.44
CA ILE A 39 -50.51 -6.65 15.61
C ILE A 39 -51.33 -6.72 16.90
N GLU A 40 -52.33 -5.83 17.07
CA GLU A 40 -53.20 -5.79 18.25
C GLU A 40 -53.90 -7.14 18.49
N PHE A 41 -54.39 -7.78 17.42
CA PHE A 41 -55.00 -9.10 17.50
C PHE A 41 -54.01 -10.21 17.90
N ILE A 42 -52.81 -10.23 17.30
CA ILE A 42 -51.78 -11.24 17.61
C ILE A 42 -51.27 -11.08 19.05
N GLU A 43 -51.14 -9.85 19.54
CA GLU A 43 -50.79 -9.55 20.94
C GLU A 43 -51.90 -10.02 21.90
N SER A 44 -53.17 -9.85 21.53
CA SER A 44 -54.30 -10.35 22.33
C SER A 44 -54.32 -11.89 22.46
N LEU A 45 -53.77 -12.60 21.46
CA LEU A 45 -53.60 -14.05 21.49
C LEU A 45 -52.39 -14.48 22.32
N ALA A 46 -51.30 -13.70 22.32
CA ALA A 46 -50.05 -14.05 23.00
C ALA A 46 -50.24 -14.34 24.51
N GLY A 47 -51.17 -13.63 25.17
CA GLY A 47 -51.52 -13.88 26.58
C GLY A 47 -52.35 -15.16 26.83
N LYS A 48 -53.02 -15.71 25.80
CA LYS A 48 -53.90 -16.88 25.89
C LYS A 48 -53.20 -18.20 25.54
N VAL A 49 -51.99 -18.14 24.99
CA VAL A 49 -51.29 -19.33 24.48
C VAL A 49 -50.28 -19.87 25.51
N SER A 50 -50.57 -21.04 26.08
CA SER A 50 -49.73 -21.67 27.12
C SER A 50 -48.55 -22.50 26.57
N ASN A 51 -48.71 -23.11 25.39
CA ASN A 51 -47.72 -24.01 24.81
C ASN A 51 -46.50 -23.26 24.24
N ARG A 52 -45.28 -23.76 24.49
CA ARG A 52 -44.02 -23.15 24.04
C ARG A 52 -43.91 -23.09 22.51
N ARG A 53 -44.43 -24.09 21.80
CA ARG A 53 -44.35 -24.16 20.32
C ARG A 53 -45.21 -23.09 19.66
N SER A 54 -46.43 -22.91 20.14
CA SER A 54 -47.37 -21.91 19.64
C SER A 54 -46.96 -20.49 20.05
N ARG A 55 -46.37 -20.30 21.24
CA ARG A 55 -45.75 -19.02 21.62
C ARG A 55 -44.60 -18.61 20.68
N ARG A 56 -43.73 -19.55 20.30
CA ARG A 56 -42.67 -19.29 19.31
C ARG A 56 -43.28 -18.91 17.96
N TRP A 57 -44.24 -19.68 17.47
CA TRP A 57 -44.89 -19.42 16.19
C TRP A 57 -45.59 -18.04 16.14
N LEU A 58 -46.28 -17.66 17.22
CA LEU A 58 -46.89 -16.32 17.34
C LEU A 58 -45.83 -15.22 17.36
N ASN A 59 -44.72 -15.42 18.08
CA ASN A 59 -43.63 -14.45 18.12
C ASN A 59 -42.99 -14.27 16.74
N ASP A 60 -42.72 -15.37 16.03
CA ASP A 60 -42.21 -15.33 14.66
C ASP A 60 -43.18 -14.61 13.72
N ARG A 61 -44.50 -14.86 13.87
CA ARG A 61 -45.52 -14.20 13.05
C ARG A 61 -45.63 -12.71 13.35
N LEU A 62 -45.55 -12.31 14.62
CA LEU A 62 -45.56 -10.91 15.05
C LEU A 62 -44.32 -10.17 14.51
N LEU A 63 -43.15 -10.78 14.62
CA LEU A 63 -41.91 -10.23 14.09
C LEU A 63 -41.98 -10.04 12.57
N MET A 64 -42.55 -10.99 11.83
CA MET A 64 -42.72 -10.88 10.38
C MET A 64 -43.70 -9.78 9.94
N GLU A 65 -44.65 -9.40 10.79
CA GLU A 65 -45.59 -8.30 10.50
C GLU A 65 -45.07 -6.93 10.96
N LEU A 66 -44.29 -6.88 12.05
CA LEU A 66 -43.62 -5.67 12.51
C LEU A 66 -42.49 -5.24 11.57
N VAL A 67 -41.81 -6.19 10.93
CA VAL A 67 -40.74 -5.91 9.97
C VAL A 67 -41.36 -5.49 8.64
N PRO A 68 -41.13 -4.24 8.18
CA PRO A 68 -41.60 -3.80 6.88
C PRO A 68 -41.07 -4.72 5.78
N ARG A 69 -41.93 -5.12 4.83
CA ARG A 69 -41.47 -5.83 3.63
C ARG A 69 -40.59 -4.87 2.83
N LEU A 70 -39.29 -5.06 2.93
CA LEU A 70 -38.27 -4.28 2.24
C LEU A 70 -38.43 -4.44 0.72
N ASN A 71 -38.32 -3.36 -0.03
CA ASN A 71 -38.28 -3.41 -1.49
C ASN A 71 -37.00 -4.12 -1.95
N ALA A 72 -37.00 -4.69 -3.16
CA ALA A 72 -35.85 -5.40 -3.69
C ALA A 72 -34.56 -4.54 -3.62
N GLU A 73 -34.68 -3.22 -3.73
CA GLU A 73 -33.57 -2.27 -3.68
C GLU A 73 -33.05 -2.03 -2.25
N GLU A 74 -33.95 -1.97 -1.28
CA GLU A 74 -33.62 -1.86 0.14
C GLU A 74 -32.99 -3.16 0.66
N ILE A 75 -33.47 -4.31 0.17
CA ILE A 75 -32.85 -5.62 0.42
C ILE A 75 -31.44 -5.66 -0.17
N ARG A 76 -31.23 -5.16 -1.41
CA ARG A 76 -29.88 -5.05 -1.99
C ARG A 76 -28.96 -4.19 -1.13
N GLY A 77 -29.43 -3.05 -0.62
CA GLY A 77 -28.65 -2.15 0.24
C GLY A 77 -28.22 -2.76 1.58
N LEU A 78 -29.03 -3.65 2.17
CA LEU A 78 -28.69 -4.32 3.44
C LEU A 78 -27.62 -5.41 3.30
N PHE A 79 -27.44 -5.95 2.08
CA PHE A 79 -26.42 -6.97 1.77
C PHE A 79 -25.27 -6.44 0.93
N ALA A 80 -25.17 -5.12 0.75
CA ALA A 80 -24.09 -4.46 0.03
C ALA A 80 -23.15 -3.71 1.00
N PRO A 81 -22.21 -4.39 1.68
CA PRO A 81 -21.12 -3.69 2.34
C PRO A 81 -20.26 -2.98 1.27
N PRO A 82 -19.63 -1.83 1.56
CA PRO A 82 -18.61 -1.25 0.67
C PRO A 82 -17.54 -2.33 0.49
N PRO A 83 -17.40 -2.98 -0.69
CA PRO A 83 -17.39 -2.45 -2.06
C PRO A 83 -18.36 -3.14 -3.06
N PHE A 84 -19.50 -3.70 -2.61
CA PHE A 84 -20.43 -4.46 -3.45
C PHE A 84 -21.79 -3.80 -3.70
N GLY A 85 -21.93 -2.50 -3.43
CA GLY A 85 -23.12 -1.70 -3.75
C GLY A 85 -22.78 -0.41 -4.45
N ASP A 86 -23.55 -0.11 -5.50
CA ASP A 86 -23.44 0.97 -6.51
C ASP A 86 -22.03 1.26 -7.05
N ASP A 87 -21.95 1.72 -8.30
CA ASP A 87 -20.68 1.97 -8.98
C ASP A 87 -19.82 2.94 -8.15
N VAL A 88 -18.74 2.41 -7.59
CA VAL A 88 -17.74 3.20 -6.86
C VAL A 88 -17.29 4.31 -7.79
N PRO A 89 -17.40 5.60 -7.39
CA PRO A 89 -16.91 6.69 -8.22
C PRO A 89 -15.44 6.42 -8.53
N LEU A 90 -15.08 6.45 -9.81
CA LEU A 90 -13.74 6.13 -10.27
C LEU A 90 -12.74 6.95 -9.45
N SER A 91 -11.85 6.24 -8.74
CA SER A 91 -10.76 6.87 -7.99
C SER A 91 -10.03 7.87 -8.89
N VAL A 92 -9.54 8.97 -8.32
CA VAL A 92 -8.74 9.99 -9.02
C VAL A 92 -7.54 9.37 -9.77
N PHE A 93 -7.07 8.22 -9.30
CA PHE A 93 -6.06 7.39 -9.98
C PHE A 93 -6.57 6.77 -11.29
N CYS A 94 -7.81 6.29 -11.30
CA CYS A 94 -8.46 5.73 -12.48
C CYS A 94 -8.76 6.82 -13.52
N MET A 95 -9.17 8.01 -13.07
CA MET A 95 -9.50 9.12 -13.97
C MET A 95 -8.31 9.63 -14.80
N THR A 96 -7.08 9.50 -14.29
CA THR A 96 -5.91 10.13 -14.92
C THR A 96 -5.27 9.27 -15.99
N ASN A 97 -5.34 7.94 -15.90
CA ASN A 97 -4.54 7.06 -16.78
C ASN A 97 -5.19 5.70 -17.14
N VAL A 98 -6.49 5.47 -16.91
CA VAL A 98 -7.10 4.14 -17.15
C VAL A 98 -6.81 3.60 -18.55
N GLY A 99 -6.93 4.42 -19.61
CA GLY A 99 -6.66 3.96 -20.98
C GLY A 99 -5.20 3.61 -21.28
N GLU A 100 -4.25 4.13 -20.49
CA GLU A 100 -2.83 3.76 -20.61
C GLU A 100 -2.50 2.54 -19.77
N TRP A 101 -3.05 2.43 -18.55
CA TRP A 101 -2.87 1.26 -17.68
C TRP A 101 -3.59 0.02 -18.18
N ASP A 102 -4.71 0.16 -18.89
CA ASP A 102 -5.45 -0.97 -19.44
C ASP A 102 -4.65 -1.70 -20.54
N LYS A 103 -3.76 -0.97 -21.24
CA LYS A 103 -2.79 -1.55 -22.16
C LYS A 103 -1.79 -2.46 -21.47
N PHE A 104 -1.52 -2.25 -20.18
CA PHE A 104 -0.64 -3.11 -19.37
C PHE A 104 -1.38 -4.26 -18.68
N ARG A 105 -2.71 -4.16 -18.53
CA ARG A 105 -3.54 -5.22 -17.95
C ARG A 105 -3.87 -6.32 -18.96
N ASN A 106 -3.97 -5.96 -20.24
CA ASN A 106 -4.30 -6.86 -21.34
C ASN A 106 -3.17 -6.91 -22.38
N ILE A 107 -1.92 -7.09 -21.93
CA ILE A 107 -0.80 -7.36 -22.84
C ILE A 107 -0.91 -8.83 -23.27
N ASP A 108 -1.05 -9.04 -24.58
CA ASP A 108 -0.93 -10.37 -25.18
C ASP A 108 0.49 -10.90 -24.99
N MET A 109 0.65 -12.18 -24.68
CA MET A 109 1.95 -12.82 -24.43
C MET A 109 2.94 -12.56 -25.58
N ASP A 110 2.46 -12.54 -26.81
CA ASP A 110 3.29 -12.27 -27.99
C ASP A 110 3.75 -10.80 -28.06
N LYS A 111 2.92 -9.86 -27.58
CA LYS A 111 3.29 -8.44 -27.46
C LYS A 111 4.28 -8.22 -26.32
N GLU A 112 4.12 -8.94 -25.22
CA GLU A 112 5.09 -8.94 -24.12
C GLU A 112 6.45 -9.44 -24.63
N ALA A 113 6.48 -10.59 -25.31
CA ALA A 113 7.68 -11.16 -25.90
C ALA A 113 8.35 -10.19 -26.89
N ALA A 114 7.57 -9.56 -27.79
CA ALA A 114 8.10 -8.58 -28.73
C ALA A 114 8.67 -7.32 -28.03
N ILE A 115 8.07 -6.86 -26.93
CA ILE A 115 8.60 -5.75 -26.13
C ILE A 115 9.88 -6.17 -25.41
N MET A 116 9.93 -7.38 -24.85
CA MET A 116 11.12 -7.94 -24.19
C MET A 116 12.27 -8.12 -25.19
N ASP A 117 12.02 -8.68 -26.37
CA ASP A 117 13.01 -8.83 -27.45
C ASP A 117 13.51 -7.46 -27.95
N ALA A 118 12.60 -6.50 -28.11
CA ALA A 118 12.98 -5.13 -28.47
C ALA A 118 13.80 -4.46 -27.36
N LEU A 119 13.53 -4.77 -26.09
CA LEU A 119 14.31 -4.29 -24.96
C LEU A 119 15.69 -4.94 -24.96
N GLU A 120 15.79 -6.27 -25.09
CA GLU A 120 17.06 -7.00 -25.17
C GLU A 120 17.92 -6.55 -26.36
N GLY A 121 17.31 -6.37 -27.54
CA GLY A 121 17.99 -5.83 -28.72
C GLY A 121 18.45 -4.38 -28.56
N LYS A 122 17.74 -3.56 -27.76
CA LYS A 122 18.21 -2.22 -27.36
C LYS A 122 19.26 -2.28 -26.26
N THR A 123 19.24 -3.30 -25.40
CA THR A 123 20.23 -3.49 -24.34
C THR A 123 21.59 -3.89 -24.90
N SER A 124 21.65 -4.70 -25.97
CA SER A 124 22.93 -5.11 -26.56
C SER A 124 23.70 -3.95 -27.21
N LYS A 125 23.00 -2.97 -27.80
CA LYS A 125 23.60 -1.69 -28.24
C LYS A 125 23.97 -0.74 -27.10
N ARG A 126 23.34 -0.86 -25.91
CA ARG A 126 23.68 -0.08 -24.71
C ARG A 126 24.74 -0.75 -23.82
N LYS A 127 24.98 -2.06 -23.96
CA LYS A 127 25.86 -2.83 -23.07
C LYS A 127 27.34 -2.53 -23.24
N SER A 128 27.74 -1.87 -24.33
CA SER A 128 29.09 -1.36 -24.52
C SER A 128 29.30 0.06 -23.97
N CYS A 129 28.23 0.74 -23.53
CA CYS A 129 28.29 2.11 -23.01
C CYS A 129 27.46 2.22 -21.72
N VAL A 130 27.64 1.29 -20.79
CA VAL A 130 27.56 1.73 -19.38
C VAL A 130 28.81 2.58 -19.20
N ASP A 131 28.62 3.88 -19.40
CA ASP A 131 29.60 4.95 -19.22
C ASP A 131 30.57 4.57 -18.10
N ASN A 132 31.83 4.26 -18.46
CA ASN A 132 32.83 3.75 -17.51
C ASN A 132 32.95 4.68 -16.30
N ASP A 133 32.72 5.97 -16.52
CA ASP A 133 32.70 7.01 -15.49
C ASP A 133 31.57 6.77 -14.49
N LYS A 134 30.37 6.39 -14.94
CA LYS A 134 29.25 6.05 -14.02
C LYS A 134 29.59 4.83 -13.18
N VAL A 135 30.22 3.82 -13.77
CA VAL A 135 30.65 2.63 -13.02
C VAL A 135 31.73 2.99 -12.01
N ALA A 136 32.70 3.84 -12.39
CA ALA A 136 33.75 4.33 -11.51
C ALA A 136 33.19 5.15 -10.34
N VAL A 137 32.26 6.07 -10.60
CA VAL A 137 31.56 6.88 -9.60
C VAL A 137 30.76 6.00 -8.64
N LEU A 138 29.99 5.04 -9.15
CA LEU A 138 29.24 4.11 -8.30
C LEU A 138 30.19 3.26 -7.47
N THR A 139 31.27 2.76 -8.04
CA THR A 139 32.27 1.97 -7.32
C THR A 139 32.91 2.79 -6.20
N ALA A 140 33.26 4.05 -6.48
CA ALA A 140 33.76 4.98 -5.48
C ALA A 140 32.75 5.26 -4.36
N TRP A 141 31.48 5.45 -4.71
CA TRP A 141 30.42 5.60 -3.71
C TRP A 141 30.24 4.35 -2.84
N HIS A 142 30.33 3.15 -3.42
CA HIS A 142 30.23 1.90 -2.68
C HIS A 142 31.42 1.65 -1.74
N ARG A 143 32.60 2.24 -2.02
CA ARG A 143 33.76 2.19 -1.11
C ARG A 143 33.52 2.93 0.20
N VAL A 144 32.69 3.98 0.19
CA VAL A 144 32.37 4.75 1.40
C VAL A 144 31.60 3.89 2.38
N ASP A 145 31.96 3.87 3.66
CA ASP A 145 31.29 3.04 4.67
C ASP A 145 29.77 3.28 4.73
N CYS A 146 29.01 2.23 5.03
CA CYS A 146 27.55 2.30 5.03
C CYS A 146 27.01 3.35 6.00
N ARG A 147 27.62 3.49 7.20
CA ARG A 147 27.24 4.47 8.21
C ARG A 147 27.51 5.89 7.72
N THR A 148 28.65 6.10 7.07
CA THR A 148 29.04 7.39 6.52
C THR A 148 28.14 7.81 5.36
N ARG A 149 27.77 6.87 4.47
CA ARG A 149 26.78 7.13 3.42
C ARG A 149 25.41 7.50 3.98
N GLU A 150 24.97 6.88 5.07
CA GLU A 150 23.71 7.27 5.71
C GLU A 150 23.79 8.68 6.32
N ALA A 151 24.90 9.02 6.99
CA ALA A 151 25.15 10.36 7.51
C ALA A 151 25.11 11.42 6.38
N LEU A 152 25.78 11.15 5.26
CA LEU A 152 25.79 11.97 4.06
C LEU A 152 24.42 12.04 3.36
N ARG A 153 23.52 11.07 3.54
CA ARG A 153 22.15 11.16 2.97
C ARG A 153 21.17 11.91 3.86
N ARG A 154 21.35 11.88 5.18
CA ARG A 154 20.34 12.42 6.11
C ARG A 154 20.73 13.79 6.64
N ASN A 155 21.93 13.94 7.21
CA ASN A 155 22.26 15.03 8.13
C ASN A 155 23.63 15.66 7.87
N PHE A 156 23.98 15.97 6.62
CA PHE A 156 25.24 16.63 6.30
C PHE A 156 25.06 18.11 5.98
N LEU A 157 26.09 18.91 6.29
CA LEU A 157 26.20 20.30 5.84
C LEU A 157 26.92 20.31 4.48
N PRO A 158 26.27 20.73 3.38
CA PRO A 158 26.86 20.70 2.04
C PRO A 158 28.14 21.54 1.93
N GLU A 159 28.15 22.72 2.55
CA GLU A 159 29.33 23.61 2.56
C GLU A 159 30.54 22.95 3.22
N LEU A 160 30.33 22.24 4.32
CA LEU A 160 31.40 21.54 5.02
C LEU A 160 32.00 20.41 4.18
N VAL A 161 31.14 19.60 3.55
CA VAL A 161 31.58 18.51 2.67
C VAL A 161 32.30 19.05 1.44
N ASN A 162 31.81 20.15 0.87
CA ASN A 162 32.46 20.84 -0.24
C ASN A 162 33.87 21.31 0.12
N ASN A 163 34.03 21.92 1.31
CA ASN A 163 35.34 22.39 1.77
C ASN A 163 36.33 21.24 1.95
N TYR A 164 35.89 20.13 2.55
CA TYR A 164 36.73 18.93 2.65
C TYR A 164 37.09 18.35 1.29
N GLU A 165 36.12 18.28 0.38
CA GLU A 165 36.32 17.81 -0.98
C GLU A 165 37.31 18.68 -1.77
N GLN A 166 37.24 20.00 -1.62
CA GLN A 166 38.19 20.93 -2.23
C GLN A 166 39.62 20.73 -1.68
N CYS A 167 39.77 20.61 -0.36
CA CYS A 167 41.06 20.33 0.27
C CYS A 167 41.65 19.00 -0.22
N VAL A 168 40.82 17.96 -0.32
CA VAL A 168 41.23 16.63 -0.78
C VAL A 168 41.61 16.66 -2.26
N ARG A 169 40.83 17.30 -3.13
CA ARG A 169 41.18 17.40 -4.56
C ARG A 169 42.45 18.20 -4.80
N ALA A 170 42.63 19.30 -4.07
CA ALA A 170 43.87 20.08 -4.14
C ALA A 170 45.08 19.21 -3.77
N PHE A 171 44.96 18.44 -2.68
CA PHE A 171 45.99 17.51 -2.24
C PHE A 171 46.27 16.39 -3.26
N VAL A 172 45.24 15.80 -3.88
CA VAL A 172 45.43 14.77 -4.92
C VAL A 172 46.18 15.34 -6.12
N LYS A 173 45.82 16.54 -6.57
CA LYS A 173 46.46 17.22 -7.73
C LYS A 173 47.90 17.64 -7.49
N GLU A 174 48.28 17.96 -6.25
CA GLU A 174 49.62 18.41 -5.91
C GLU A 174 50.58 17.22 -5.77
N SER A 175 51.58 17.09 -6.64
CA SER A 175 52.52 15.96 -6.65
C SER A 175 53.48 15.93 -5.46
N ASP A 176 53.75 17.07 -4.84
CA ASP A 176 54.90 17.24 -3.94
C ASP A 176 54.58 16.88 -2.48
N ARG A 177 53.30 16.70 -2.13
CA ARG A 177 52.86 16.34 -0.78
C ARG A 177 52.27 14.93 -0.75
N ASP A 178 52.90 14.07 0.04
CA ASP A 178 52.45 12.69 0.28
C ASP A 178 51.42 12.55 1.41
N VAL A 179 51.35 13.55 2.29
CA VAL A 179 50.49 13.54 3.49
C VAL A 179 49.78 14.87 3.67
N LEU A 180 48.45 14.82 3.80
CA LEU A 180 47.61 15.94 4.22
C LEU A 180 47.19 15.75 5.68
N VAL A 181 47.34 16.79 6.50
CA VAL A 181 46.94 16.75 7.92
C VAL A 181 45.87 17.79 8.17
N LEU A 182 44.71 17.35 8.66
CA LEU A 182 43.58 18.22 9.00
C LEU A 182 43.25 18.10 10.50
N ARG A 183 43.16 19.23 11.21
CA ARG A 183 42.72 19.29 12.61
C ARG A 183 41.19 19.36 12.64
N VAL A 184 40.53 18.30 13.10
CA VAL A 184 39.05 18.22 13.16
C VAL A 184 38.64 17.65 14.52
N GLN A 185 38.05 18.50 15.37
CA GLN A 185 37.69 18.14 16.75
C GLN A 185 36.35 17.43 16.87
N ASP A 186 35.40 17.76 16.01
CA ASP A 186 34.07 17.17 16.05
C ASP A 186 34.06 15.73 15.49
N PRO A 187 33.51 14.74 16.23
CA PRO A 187 33.45 13.35 15.76
C PRO A 187 32.63 13.14 14.50
N PHE A 188 31.54 13.89 14.33
CA PHE A 188 30.67 13.79 13.16
C PHE A 188 31.35 14.38 11.93
N GLN A 189 32.00 15.53 12.05
CA GLN A 189 32.79 16.12 10.99
C GLN A 189 33.95 15.21 10.56
N ARG A 190 34.60 14.52 11.50
CA ARG A 190 35.61 13.49 11.17
C ARG A 190 35.02 12.33 10.39
N LEU A 191 33.83 11.84 10.77
CA LEU A 191 33.13 10.79 10.02
C LEU A 191 32.90 11.23 8.56
N LEU A 192 32.44 12.48 8.35
CA LEU A 192 32.23 13.02 7.00
C LEU A 192 33.55 13.12 6.23
N LEU A 193 34.61 13.63 6.85
CA LEU A 193 35.94 13.74 6.23
C LEU A 193 36.48 12.37 5.81
N HIS A 194 36.32 11.34 6.66
CA HIS A 194 36.69 9.96 6.34
C HIS A 194 35.91 9.45 5.11
N GLY A 195 34.61 9.73 5.03
CA GLY A 195 33.81 9.37 3.86
C GLY A 195 34.26 10.05 2.56
N VAL A 196 34.65 11.32 2.63
CA VAL A 196 35.25 12.03 1.48
C VAL A 196 36.54 11.32 1.06
N CYS A 197 37.42 10.99 2.01
CA CYS A 197 38.67 10.31 1.71
C CYS A 197 38.45 8.93 1.07
N GLU A 198 37.50 8.13 1.58
CA GLU A 198 37.15 6.81 1.04
C GLU A 198 36.64 6.89 -0.40
N PHE A 199 35.83 7.90 -0.71
CA PHE A 199 35.33 8.13 -2.07
C PHE A 199 36.48 8.38 -3.06
N TYR A 200 37.46 9.19 -2.68
CA TYR A 200 38.67 9.47 -3.46
C TYR A 200 39.76 8.39 -3.37
N ASN A 201 39.47 7.22 -2.78
CA ASN A 201 40.42 6.11 -2.61
C ASN A 201 41.66 6.46 -1.76
N LEU A 202 41.53 7.38 -0.81
CA LEU A 202 42.60 7.82 0.08
C LEU A 202 42.59 7.08 1.41
N VAL A 203 43.76 6.98 2.04
CA VAL A 203 43.89 6.38 3.37
C VAL A 203 43.85 7.48 4.41
N SER A 204 42.78 7.52 5.21
CA SER A 204 42.59 8.49 6.28
C SER A 204 42.66 7.84 7.66
N VAL A 205 43.51 8.35 8.56
CA VAL A 205 43.68 7.86 9.93
C VAL A 205 43.59 9.04 10.90
N THR A 206 42.68 8.95 11.87
CA THR A 206 42.59 9.94 12.95
C THR A 206 43.45 9.51 14.13
N THR A 207 44.32 10.39 14.59
CA THR A 207 45.11 10.22 15.82
C THR A 207 44.72 11.29 16.84
N SER A 208 44.65 10.92 18.13
CA SER A 208 44.69 11.90 19.21
C SER A 208 46.13 12.18 19.57
N GLU A 209 46.45 13.46 19.62
CA GLU A 209 47.69 13.96 20.15
C GLU A 209 47.35 14.84 21.35
N THR A 210 48.07 14.67 22.45
CA THR A 210 47.89 15.49 23.65
C THR A 210 48.88 16.63 23.60
N GLU A 211 48.46 17.79 23.07
CA GLU A 211 49.21 19.05 23.20
C GLU A 211 48.80 19.70 24.54
N GLY A 212 49.54 19.40 25.61
CA GLY A 212 49.23 19.90 26.96
C GLY A 212 48.01 19.23 27.61
N SER A 213 47.08 20.03 28.17
CA SER A 213 45.89 19.51 28.88
C SER A 213 44.70 19.16 27.99
N LYS A 214 44.76 19.46 26.67
CA LYS A 214 43.66 19.22 25.73
C LYS A 214 44.08 18.22 24.66
N ALA A 215 43.26 17.20 24.45
CA ALA A 215 43.45 16.23 23.37
C ALA A 215 43.05 16.86 22.04
N VAL A 216 44.01 17.05 21.13
CA VAL A 216 43.80 17.54 19.77
C VAL A 216 43.64 16.34 18.84
N LYS A 217 42.55 16.29 18.07
CA LYS A 217 42.32 15.23 17.09
C LYS A 217 42.77 15.69 15.70
N THR A 218 43.72 14.96 15.12
CA THR A 218 44.29 15.20 13.79
C THR A 218 43.98 14.03 12.87
N THR A 219 43.48 14.31 11.66
CA THR A 219 43.26 13.32 10.62
C THR A 219 44.40 13.42 9.61
N ARG A 220 45.18 12.35 9.50
CA ARG A 220 46.25 12.21 8.50
C ARG A 220 45.72 11.46 7.29
N ILE A 221 45.91 12.03 6.12
CA ILE A 221 45.41 11.52 4.84
C ILE A 221 46.61 11.24 3.95
N LYS A 222 46.68 10.04 3.38
CA LYS A 222 47.75 9.59 2.49
C LYS A 222 47.20 9.14 1.15
N LYS A 223 47.95 9.41 0.09
CA LYS A 223 47.65 8.91 -1.26
C LYS A 223 47.88 7.40 -1.32
N LYS A 224 47.01 6.70 -2.05
CA LYS A 224 47.20 5.28 -2.36
C LYS A 224 47.87 5.18 -3.73
N LYS A 225 48.72 4.17 -3.94
CA LYS A 225 49.50 3.99 -5.19
C LYS A 225 48.66 3.81 -6.48
N ALA A 226 47.34 3.74 -6.38
CA ALA A 226 46.42 3.63 -7.50
C ALA A 226 45.49 4.84 -7.52
N ASP A 227 45.80 5.79 -8.41
CA ASP A 227 44.98 6.97 -8.65
C ASP A 227 43.71 6.56 -9.40
N SER A 228 42.58 6.65 -8.70
CA SER A 228 41.26 6.57 -9.29
C SER A 228 40.52 7.80 -8.83
N ASP A 229 40.67 8.89 -9.57
CA ASP A 229 39.74 10.00 -9.48
C ASP A 229 38.38 9.51 -10.02
N PRO A 230 37.31 9.50 -9.21
CA PRO A 230 35.99 9.09 -9.69
C PRO A 230 35.41 10.03 -10.77
N GLY A 231 36.05 11.17 -11.08
CA GLY A 231 35.64 12.06 -12.17
C GLY A 231 34.36 12.87 -11.89
N ALA A 232 33.66 12.58 -10.80
CA ALA A 232 32.49 13.32 -10.32
C ALA A 232 32.65 13.78 -8.87
N ALA A 233 31.99 14.89 -8.54
CA ALA A 233 31.96 15.41 -7.18
C ALA A 233 31.11 14.52 -6.26
N LEU A 234 31.57 14.29 -5.03
CA LEU A 234 30.84 13.55 -4.01
C LEU A 234 29.46 14.19 -3.75
N LEU A 235 29.41 15.52 -3.68
CA LEU A 235 28.16 16.27 -3.54
C LEU A 235 27.14 15.92 -4.63
N THR A 236 27.56 15.87 -5.90
CA THR A 236 26.69 15.49 -7.03
C THR A 236 26.12 14.09 -6.84
N VAL A 237 26.93 13.14 -6.38
CA VAL A 237 26.50 11.77 -6.08
C VAL A 237 25.50 11.73 -4.92
N ILE A 238 25.72 12.51 -3.87
CA ILE A 238 24.82 12.60 -2.72
C ILE A 238 23.44 13.14 -3.16
N TYR A 239 23.42 14.22 -3.95
CA TYR A 239 22.15 14.77 -4.46
C TYR A 239 21.41 13.79 -5.36
N ALA A 240 22.12 13.11 -6.28
CA ALA A 240 21.53 12.10 -7.15
C ALA A 240 20.94 10.92 -6.35
N THR A 241 21.67 10.41 -5.37
CA THR A 241 21.20 9.29 -4.54
C THR A 241 20.05 9.69 -3.61
N ARG A 242 19.99 10.94 -3.12
CA ARG A 242 18.84 11.46 -2.37
C ARG A 242 17.56 11.44 -3.21
N GLN A 243 17.64 11.88 -4.46
CA GLN A 243 16.49 11.91 -5.36
C GLN A 243 15.94 10.49 -5.61
N SER A 244 16.84 9.52 -5.82
CA SER A 244 16.48 8.10 -5.92
C SER A 244 15.92 7.52 -4.63
N CYS A 245 16.43 7.90 -3.45
CA CYS A 245 15.91 7.43 -2.17
C CYS A 245 14.52 7.99 -1.86
N ILE A 246 14.24 9.25 -2.19
CA ILE A 246 12.88 9.84 -2.07
C ILE A 246 11.92 9.08 -3.01
N PHE A 247 12.32 8.86 -4.25
CA PHE A 247 11.51 8.08 -5.20
C PHE A 247 11.30 6.63 -4.73
N CYS A 248 12.31 5.99 -4.17
CA CYS A 248 12.22 4.60 -3.69
C CYS A 248 11.40 4.49 -2.39
N THR A 249 11.43 5.50 -1.52
CA THR A 249 10.58 5.56 -0.33
C THR A 249 9.12 5.88 -0.67
N MET A 250 8.89 6.77 -1.65
CA MET A 250 7.58 7.00 -2.26
C MET A 250 7.07 5.71 -2.92
N ALA A 251 7.89 5.03 -3.72
CA ALA A 251 7.56 3.77 -4.37
C ALA A 251 7.29 2.63 -3.37
N LYS A 252 8.07 2.52 -2.30
CA LYS A 252 7.81 1.52 -1.23
C LYS A 252 6.52 1.84 -0.46
N LYS A 253 6.21 3.12 -0.22
CA LYS A 253 4.92 3.52 0.34
C LYS A 253 3.79 3.19 -0.65
N LEU A 254 3.94 3.52 -1.92
CA LEU A 254 2.98 3.21 -2.98
C LEU A 254 2.75 1.71 -3.13
N VAL A 255 3.80 0.89 -3.17
CA VAL A 255 3.69 -0.58 -3.19
C VAL A 255 3.02 -1.09 -1.91
N LYS A 256 3.33 -0.52 -0.74
CA LYS A 256 2.63 -0.89 0.50
C LYS A 256 1.14 -0.53 0.46
N TYR A 257 0.78 0.63 -0.09
CA TYR A 257 -0.61 1.02 -0.30
C TYR A 257 -1.29 0.12 -1.33
N CYS A 258 -0.65 -0.16 -2.47
CA CYS A 258 -1.17 -1.04 -3.51
C CYS A 258 -1.28 -2.49 -3.06
N VAL A 259 -0.34 -3.01 -2.27
CA VAL A 259 -0.39 -4.37 -1.72
C VAL A 259 -1.46 -4.49 -0.64
N VAL A 260 -1.62 -3.48 0.23
CA VAL A 260 -2.74 -3.46 1.20
C VAL A 260 -4.08 -3.40 0.47
N HIS A 261 -4.20 -2.58 -0.60
CA HIS A 261 -5.41 -2.50 -1.41
C HIS A 261 -5.69 -3.79 -2.20
N ALA A 262 -4.65 -4.43 -2.75
CA ALA A 262 -4.77 -5.69 -3.48
C ALA A 262 -5.05 -6.88 -2.55
N PHE A 263 -4.57 -6.84 -1.30
CA PHE A 263 -4.91 -7.84 -0.28
C PHE A 263 -6.35 -7.69 0.21
N THR A 264 -6.85 -6.45 0.38
CA THR A 264 -8.26 -6.22 0.68
C THR A 264 -9.16 -6.65 -0.48
N ASP A 265 -8.73 -6.45 -1.72
CA ASP A 265 -9.48 -6.88 -2.91
C ASP A 265 -9.43 -8.40 -3.15
N SER A 266 -8.33 -9.09 -2.77
CA SER A 266 -8.19 -10.55 -2.94
C SER A 266 -8.87 -11.35 -1.83
N ILE A 267 -8.90 -10.87 -0.58
CA ILE A 267 -9.63 -11.54 0.51
C ILE A 267 -11.14 -11.57 0.24
N GLN A 268 -11.64 -10.67 -0.61
CA GLN A 268 -13.04 -10.64 -1.04
C GLN A 268 -13.37 -11.58 -2.21
N ARG A 269 -12.39 -12.30 -2.75
CA ARG A 269 -12.59 -13.29 -3.82
C ARG A 269 -11.95 -14.63 -3.43
N GLU A 270 -12.60 -15.37 -2.53
CA GLU A 270 -12.38 -16.82 -2.44
C GLU A 270 -13.47 -17.57 -3.22
N PRO A 271 -13.16 -18.73 -3.85
CA PRO A 271 -13.96 -19.32 -4.91
C PRO A 271 -14.78 -20.54 -4.44
N GLY A 272 -16.07 -20.55 -4.75
CA GLY A 272 -16.96 -21.72 -4.71
C GLY A 272 -18.39 -21.24 -4.91
N SER A 273 -19.22 -21.72 -5.84
CA SER A 273 -19.43 -23.02 -6.48
C SER A 273 -20.30 -22.78 -7.73
N GLY A 274 -19.93 -23.16 -8.97
CA GLY A 274 -20.10 -24.49 -9.58
C GLY A 274 -21.54 -24.76 -10.07
N LEU A 275 -21.78 -24.95 -11.40
CA LEU A 275 -22.47 -26.13 -12.00
C LEU A 275 -22.92 -25.96 -13.48
N LEU A 276 -22.42 -26.88 -14.31
CA LEU A 276 -23.12 -27.76 -15.27
C LEU A 276 -24.11 -27.19 -16.33
N THR A 277 -23.68 -27.26 -17.60
CA THR A 277 -24.57 -27.66 -18.73
C THR A 277 -23.86 -28.65 -19.66
N ARG A 278 -24.13 -29.94 -19.46
CA ARG A 278 -23.82 -31.03 -20.40
C ARG A 278 -25.11 -31.38 -21.13
N ARG A 279 -25.28 -30.97 -22.39
CA ARG A 279 -26.38 -31.44 -23.26
C ARG A 279 -25.80 -32.46 -24.25
N ARG A 280 -26.33 -33.68 -24.18
CA ARG A 280 -26.03 -34.83 -25.06
C ARG A 280 -26.44 -34.54 -26.50
N GLU A 281 -25.55 -34.84 -27.44
CA GLU A 281 -25.90 -35.24 -28.81
C GLU A 281 -25.45 -36.69 -28.99
N ARG A 282 -26.43 -37.58 -29.12
CA ARG A 282 -26.51 -38.75 -30.00
C ARG A 282 -27.96 -39.19 -30.05
#